data_AF-A0A7C7R487-F1
#
_entry.id   AF-A0A7C7R487-F1
#
_cell.length_a   1.000
_cell.length_b   1.000
_cell.length_c   1.000
_cell.angle_alpha   90.00
_cell.angle_beta   90.00
_cell.angle_gamma   90.00
#
_symmetry.space_group_name_H-M   'P 1'
#
loop_
_entity.id
_entity.type
_entity.pdbx_description
1 polymer ?
#
loop_
_entity_poly.entity_id
_entity_poly.type
_entity_poly.pdbx_seq_one_letter_code
_entity_poly.pdbx_strand_id
1 'polypeptide(L)'
;MGDATMKGAKWLWVVLALACGRIVADDLAYKERLLGALVQSTPRILARFDSETGRFGTGILICRDQHPMYPLAVVYATAAEGNRYYRDPQLLEVIVKAGDPLLANMDAEGRWEFVKKDGSTWGRIWMPWTYSRWIRTFALVRHAMPAEARRRWSEALRRGYGAISRTQLGGVHNISAHHAMGLYIAGQVFGRDEWCRQAAEFLLRVANAQREGGYWSEGVGPVVLYNFVYIDALGTYYAVSGDRRVLPALERSARFHRHFTYPGGQNVETIDGRNPYDGTIAEGNVGFTFSPENVLS
;
A
#
# COMPACT_ATOMS: atom_id res chain seq x y z
N MET A 1 59.79 -32.85 -14.71
CA MET A 1 58.96 -32.73 -13.48
C MET A 1 58.87 -31.26 -13.15
N GLY A 2 57.75 -30.55 -13.23
CA GLY A 2 56.38 -30.87 -13.57
C GLY A 2 55.66 -29.58 -13.97
N ASP A 3 54.74 -29.73 -14.92
CA ASP A 3 53.79 -28.74 -15.40
C ASP A 3 52.55 -28.74 -14.49
N ALA A 4 52.00 -27.56 -14.14
CA ALA A 4 50.68 -27.42 -13.51
C ALA A 4 50.16 -25.96 -13.57
N THR A 5 49.63 -25.59 -14.72
CA THR A 5 48.30 -24.97 -14.90
C THR A 5 47.67 -24.13 -13.76
N MET A 6 47.76 -22.79 -13.88
CA MET A 6 46.72 -21.88 -13.34
C MET A 6 45.74 -21.48 -14.46
N LYS A 7 44.64 -22.23 -14.60
CA LYS A 7 43.42 -21.82 -15.30
C LYS A 7 42.24 -22.09 -14.38
N GLY A 8 41.82 -21.11 -13.58
CA GLY A 8 40.75 -21.35 -12.61
C GLY A 8 40.23 -20.13 -11.86
N ALA A 9 40.14 -18.95 -12.47
CA ALA A 9 39.65 -17.75 -11.78
C ALA A 9 38.70 -16.86 -12.60
N LYS A 10 38.03 -17.38 -13.64
CA LYS A 10 37.07 -16.62 -14.46
C LYS A 10 35.61 -17.07 -14.39
N TRP A 11 35.27 -18.07 -13.56
CA TRP A 11 33.90 -18.61 -13.50
C TRP A 11 33.08 -18.22 -12.26
N LEU A 12 33.63 -17.44 -11.32
CA LEU A 12 32.90 -17.09 -10.09
C LEU A 12 31.99 -15.84 -10.20
N TRP A 13 32.13 -15.04 -11.25
CA TRP A 13 31.31 -13.83 -11.45
C TRP A 13 30.02 -14.07 -12.26
N VAL A 14 29.90 -15.19 -12.97
CA VAL A 14 28.74 -15.48 -13.83
C VAL A 14 27.55 -16.05 -13.02
N VAL A 15 27.80 -16.71 -11.89
CA VAL A 15 26.72 -17.32 -11.09
C VAL A 15 25.97 -16.28 -10.24
N LEU A 16 26.65 -15.25 -9.71
CA LEU A 16 26.00 -14.16 -8.97
C LEU A 16 25.16 -13.24 -9.87
N ALA A 17 25.59 -13.01 -11.11
CA ALA A 17 24.82 -12.23 -12.09
C ALA A 17 23.54 -12.95 -12.56
N LEU A 18 23.55 -14.29 -12.59
CA LEU A 18 22.36 -15.07 -12.99
C LEU A 18 21.29 -15.14 -11.88
N ALA A 19 21.67 -15.17 -10.61
CA ALA A 19 20.72 -15.14 -9.50
C ALA A 19 20.09 -13.75 -9.32
N CYS A 20 20.90 -12.68 -9.35
CA CYS A 20 20.37 -11.31 -9.32
C CYS A 20 19.60 -10.95 -10.59
N GLY A 21 20.06 -11.40 -11.75
CA GLY A 21 19.39 -11.19 -13.03
C GLY A 21 18.04 -11.88 -13.13
N ARG A 22 17.89 -13.10 -12.58
CA ARG A 22 16.59 -13.81 -12.52
C ARG A 22 15.61 -13.13 -11.58
N ILE A 23 16.02 -12.73 -10.38
CA ILE A 23 15.13 -12.03 -9.43
C ILE A 23 14.65 -10.70 -10.02
N VAL A 24 15.53 -9.94 -10.68
CA VAL A 24 15.15 -8.68 -11.35
C VAL A 24 14.24 -8.95 -12.55
N ALA A 25 14.50 -9.98 -13.35
CA ALA A 25 13.66 -10.33 -14.50
C ALA A 25 12.27 -10.84 -14.08
N ASP A 26 12.18 -11.67 -13.04
CA ASP A 26 10.91 -12.17 -12.51
C ASP A 26 10.09 -11.06 -11.84
N ASP A 27 10.74 -10.13 -11.14
CA ASP A 27 10.11 -8.93 -10.57
C ASP A 27 9.56 -8.01 -11.67
N LEU A 28 10.32 -7.79 -12.75
CA LEU A 28 9.86 -7.02 -13.91
C LEU A 28 8.64 -7.69 -14.57
N ALA A 29 8.70 -9.00 -14.82
CA ALA A 29 7.59 -9.74 -15.41
C ALA A 29 6.35 -9.75 -14.49
N TYR A 30 6.52 -9.81 -13.17
CA TYR A 30 5.42 -9.70 -12.22
C TYR A 30 4.75 -8.32 -12.27
N LYS A 31 5.55 -7.24 -12.28
CA LYS A 31 5.04 -5.86 -12.36
C LYS A 31 4.30 -5.60 -13.67
N GLU A 32 4.82 -6.10 -14.79
CA GLU A 32 4.16 -6.02 -16.10
C GLU A 32 2.81 -6.75 -16.11
N ARG A 33 2.75 -7.98 -15.58
CA ARG A 33 1.49 -8.74 -15.46
C ARG A 33 0.47 -8.03 -14.57
N LEU A 34 0.90 -7.51 -13.42
CA LEU A 34 0.04 -6.77 -12.50
C LEU A 34 -0.54 -5.51 -13.17
N LEU A 35 0.31 -4.75 -13.85
CA LEU A 35 -0.11 -3.56 -14.59
C LEU A 35 -1.07 -3.92 -15.73
N GLY A 36 -0.78 -4.98 -16.49
CA GLY A 36 -1.67 -5.49 -17.54
C GLY A 36 -3.06 -5.85 -17.00
N ALA A 37 -3.13 -6.58 -15.88
CA ALA A 37 -4.39 -6.89 -15.20
C ALA A 37 -5.12 -5.61 -14.73
N LEU A 38 -4.38 -4.62 -14.24
CA LEU A 38 -4.94 -3.35 -13.80
C LEU A 38 -5.55 -2.56 -14.97
N VAL A 39 -4.83 -2.46 -16.09
CA VAL A 39 -5.31 -1.84 -17.34
C VAL A 39 -6.58 -2.53 -17.82
N GLN A 40 -6.61 -3.88 -17.87
CA GLN A 40 -7.78 -4.65 -18.27
C GLN A 40 -8.98 -4.45 -17.32
N SER A 41 -8.73 -4.26 -16.02
CA SER A 41 -9.78 -4.04 -15.03
C SER A 41 -10.35 -2.60 -15.03
N THR A 42 -9.64 -1.65 -15.63
CA THR A 42 -9.97 -0.22 -15.59
C THR A 42 -11.37 0.11 -16.10
N PRO A 43 -11.86 -0.44 -17.24
CA PRO A 43 -13.24 -0.21 -17.69
C PRO A 43 -14.30 -0.58 -16.64
N ARG A 44 -14.10 -1.69 -15.91
CA ARG A 44 -15.02 -2.14 -14.86
C ARG A 44 -15.00 -1.21 -13.64
N ILE A 45 -13.85 -0.62 -13.32
CA ILE A 45 -13.75 0.39 -12.26
C ILE A 45 -14.49 1.66 -12.68
N LEU A 46 -14.25 2.14 -13.92
CA LEU A 46 -14.87 3.34 -14.47
C LEU A 46 -16.40 3.20 -14.61
N ALA A 47 -16.91 2.00 -14.90
CA ALA A 47 -18.35 1.74 -14.97
C ALA A 47 -19.10 1.97 -13.65
N ARG A 48 -18.38 2.06 -12.51
CA ARG A 48 -18.96 2.36 -11.19
C ARG A 48 -18.87 3.84 -10.83
N PHE A 49 -18.17 4.64 -11.63
CA PHE A 49 -17.96 6.06 -11.36
C PHE A 49 -19.20 6.85 -11.74
N ASP A 50 -19.71 7.60 -10.78
CA ASP A 50 -20.75 8.61 -10.96
C ASP A 50 -20.08 9.98 -11.16
N SER A 51 -20.23 10.54 -12.37
CA SER A 51 -19.61 11.82 -12.75
C SER A 51 -20.23 13.04 -12.07
N GLU A 52 -21.50 12.96 -11.65
CA GLU A 52 -22.19 14.05 -10.96
C GLU A 52 -21.64 14.18 -9.55
N THR A 53 -21.57 13.06 -8.83
CA THR A 53 -21.16 13.05 -7.42
C THR A 53 -19.66 12.84 -7.21
N GLY A 54 -18.96 12.28 -8.20
CA GLY A 54 -17.56 11.88 -8.10
C GLY A 54 -17.34 10.59 -7.29
N ARG A 55 -18.35 9.73 -7.13
CA ARG A 55 -18.27 8.52 -6.27
C ARG A 55 -18.12 7.24 -7.11
N PHE A 56 -17.47 6.20 -6.55
CA PHE A 56 -17.50 4.84 -7.14
C PHE A 56 -18.47 3.87 -6.44
N GLY A 57 -19.18 4.33 -5.41
CA GLY A 57 -20.09 3.51 -4.61
C GLY A 57 -21.49 4.10 -4.56
N THR A 58 -22.48 3.22 -4.34
CA THR A 58 -23.89 3.59 -4.22
C THR A 58 -24.35 3.61 -2.76
N GLY A 59 -25.51 4.22 -2.52
CA GLY A 59 -26.14 4.30 -1.20
C GLY A 59 -25.39 5.24 -0.24
N ILE A 60 -25.28 4.83 1.02
CA ILE A 60 -24.59 5.59 2.07
C ILE A 60 -23.12 5.79 1.67
N LEU A 61 -22.67 7.04 1.63
CA LEU A 61 -21.27 7.36 1.34
C LEU A 61 -20.38 6.78 2.43
N ILE A 62 -19.40 5.97 2.04
CA ILE A 62 -18.32 5.54 2.93
C ILE A 62 -16.99 5.97 2.34
N CYS A 63 -16.00 6.26 3.20
CA CYS A 63 -14.67 6.70 2.76
C CYS A 63 -13.98 5.70 1.82
N ARG A 64 -14.35 4.41 1.90
CA ARG A 64 -13.85 3.34 1.03
C ARG A 64 -14.34 3.46 -0.41
N ASP A 65 -15.47 4.11 -0.66
CA ASP A 65 -16.00 4.30 -2.01
C ASP A 65 -15.04 5.09 -2.90
N GLN A 66 -14.07 5.81 -2.33
CA GLN A 66 -13.09 6.58 -3.10
C GLN A 66 -11.76 5.85 -3.31
N HIS A 67 -11.58 4.67 -2.72
CA HIS A 67 -10.34 3.90 -2.86
C HIS A 67 -9.96 3.54 -4.30
N PRO A 68 -10.90 3.33 -5.24
CA PRO A 68 -10.57 3.07 -6.64
C PRO A 68 -9.79 4.19 -7.34
N MET A 69 -9.74 5.42 -6.80
CA MET A 69 -8.92 6.49 -7.39
C MET A 69 -7.42 6.12 -7.49
N TYR A 70 -6.93 5.30 -6.54
CA TYR A 70 -5.52 4.96 -6.47
C TYR A 70 -5.07 4.01 -7.59
N PRO A 71 -5.72 2.85 -7.83
CA PRO A 71 -5.38 2.03 -8.97
C PRO A 71 -5.53 2.78 -10.31
N LEU A 72 -6.53 3.65 -10.47
CA LEU A 72 -6.65 4.50 -11.66
C LEU A 72 -5.46 5.45 -11.82
N ALA A 73 -4.98 6.05 -10.72
CA ALA A 73 -3.79 6.89 -10.74
C ALA A 73 -2.50 6.13 -11.10
N VAL A 74 -2.38 4.87 -10.67
CA VAL A 74 -1.27 3.99 -11.09
C VAL A 74 -1.30 3.76 -12.60
N VAL A 75 -2.47 3.40 -13.14
CA VAL A 75 -2.65 3.22 -14.60
C VAL A 75 -2.37 4.51 -15.36
N TYR A 76 -2.86 5.65 -14.89
CA TYR A 76 -2.60 6.96 -15.50
C TYR A 76 -1.11 7.31 -15.54
N ALA A 77 -0.36 7.02 -14.47
CA ALA A 77 1.01 7.47 -14.31
C ALA A 77 2.07 6.52 -14.88
N THR A 78 1.71 5.29 -15.26
CA THR A 78 2.69 4.25 -15.62
C THR A 78 2.71 4.00 -17.13
N ALA A 79 3.81 4.35 -17.80
CA ALA A 79 4.01 4.01 -19.20
C ALA A 79 4.25 2.50 -19.35
N ALA A 80 3.48 1.85 -20.24
CA ALA A 80 3.67 0.45 -20.59
C ALA A 80 3.02 0.14 -21.94
N GLU A 81 3.48 -0.91 -22.60
CA GLU A 81 2.84 -1.43 -23.80
C GLU A 81 1.38 -1.83 -23.52
N GLY A 82 0.47 -1.44 -24.40
CA GLY A 82 -0.97 -1.71 -24.25
C GLY A 82 -1.70 -0.85 -23.20
N ASN A 83 -1.01 -0.02 -22.42
CA ASN A 83 -1.66 0.90 -21.49
C ASN A 83 -2.19 2.17 -22.21
N ARG A 84 -3.41 2.09 -22.75
CA ARG A 84 -4.09 3.21 -23.42
C ARG A 84 -4.41 4.41 -22.53
N TYR A 85 -4.31 4.25 -21.22
CA TYR A 85 -4.72 5.24 -20.22
C TYR A 85 -3.54 6.08 -19.71
N TYR A 86 -2.31 5.78 -20.14
CA TYR A 86 -1.14 6.53 -19.73
C TYR A 86 -1.27 8.01 -20.13
N ARG A 87 -1.28 8.88 -19.12
CA ARG A 87 -1.49 10.34 -19.25
C ARG A 87 -2.80 10.74 -19.93
N ASP A 88 -3.81 9.88 -19.95
CA ASP A 88 -5.12 10.18 -20.52
C ASP A 88 -5.83 11.31 -19.74
N PRO A 89 -6.16 12.45 -20.38
CA PRO A 89 -6.82 13.57 -19.71
C PRO A 89 -8.20 13.21 -19.15
N GLN A 90 -8.95 12.32 -19.81
CA GLN A 90 -10.28 11.91 -19.32
C GLN A 90 -10.16 11.09 -18.04
N LEU A 91 -9.18 10.19 -17.97
CA LEU A 91 -8.90 9.45 -16.75
C LEU A 91 -8.44 10.38 -15.62
N LEU A 92 -7.63 11.41 -15.92
CA LEU A 92 -7.23 12.40 -14.94
C LEU A 92 -8.42 13.15 -14.35
N GLU A 93 -9.40 13.55 -15.17
CA GLU A 93 -10.62 14.21 -14.70
C GLU A 93 -11.37 13.33 -13.69
N VAL A 94 -11.52 12.03 -13.98
CA VAL A 94 -12.14 11.07 -13.06
C VAL A 94 -11.37 10.98 -11.74
N ILE A 95 -10.04 10.84 -11.79
CA ILE A 95 -9.18 10.73 -10.61
C ILE A 95 -9.31 11.99 -9.73
N VAL A 96 -9.30 13.18 -10.34
CA VAL A 96 -9.42 14.45 -9.63
C VAL A 96 -10.81 14.59 -9.02
N LYS A 97 -11.86 14.26 -9.78
CA LYS A 97 -13.26 14.34 -9.35
C LYS A 97 -13.56 13.38 -8.19
N ALA A 98 -12.90 12.23 -8.13
CA ALA A 98 -13.00 11.28 -7.01
C ALA A 98 -12.58 11.86 -5.65
N GLY A 99 -11.83 12.97 -5.63
CA GLY A 99 -11.50 13.69 -4.41
C GLY A 99 -12.61 14.60 -3.87
N ASP A 100 -13.59 14.98 -4.70
CA ASP A 100 -14.64 15.92 -4.29
C ASP A 100 -15.48 15.38 -3.12
N PRO A 101 -15.92 14.10 -3.09
CA PRO A 101 -16.61 13.55 -1.92
C PRO A 101 -15.76 13.58 -0.65
N LEU A 102 -14.45 13.37 -0.76
CA LEU A 102 -13.55 13.42 0.40
C LEU A 102 -13.46 14.85 0.94
N LEU A 103 -13.29 15.84 0.06
CA LEU A 103 -13.21 17.24 0.44
C LEU A 103 -14.52 17.76 1.04
N ALA A 104 -15.66 17.40 0.45
CA ALA A 104 -16.97 17.88 0.89
C ALA A 104 -17.39 17.33 2.26
N ASN A 105 -16.89 16.15 2.65
CA ASN A 105 -17.29 15.48 3.90
C ASN A 105 -16.19 15.50 4.97
N MET A 106 -15.07 16.16 4.70
CA MET A 106 -13.98 16.31 5.65
C MET A 106 -14.31 17.41 6.67
N ASP A 107 -14.12 17.12 7.97
CA ASP A 107 -14.30 18.12 9.02
C ASP A 107 -13.11 19.10 9.15
N ALA A 108 -13.20 20.01 10.13
CA ALA A 108 -12.17 21.02 10.37
C ALA A 108 -10.81 20.44 10.79
N GLU A 109 -10.78 19.21 11.31
CA GLU A 109 -9.58 18.50 11.75
C GLU A 109 -9.05 17.52 10.70
N GLY A 110 -9.73 17.36 9.56
CA GLY A 110 -9.35 16.41 8.54
C GLY A 110 -9.92 15.00 8.74
N ARG A 111 -11.00 14.84 9.51
CA ARG A 111 -11.63 13.54 9.77
C ARG A 111 -12.87 13.36 8.91
N TRP A 112 -13.29 12.11 8.80
CA TRP A 112 -14.60 11.73 8.27
C TRP A 112 -15.32 10.88 9.29
N GLU A 113 -16.65 10.89 9.23
CA GLU A 113 -17.43 9.90 9.95
C GLU A 113 -17.16 8.52 9.35
N PHE A 114 -16.72 7.57 10.18
CA PHE A 114 -16.65 6.18 9.78
C PHE A 114 -18.06 5.62 9.79
N VAL A 115 -18.59 5.38 8.60
CA VAL A 115 -19.92 4.78 8.40
C VAL A 115 -19.74 3.47 7.63
N LYS A 116 -20.49 2.44 8.01
CA LYS A 116 -20.61 1.19 7.27
C LYS A 116 -21.86 1.22 6.38
N LYS A 117 -21.93 0.31 5.40
CA LYS A 117 -23.08 0.24 4.48
C LYS A 117 -24.40 -0.15 5.17
N ASP A 118 -24.34 -0.73 6.36
CA ASP A 118 -25.51 -1.00 7.22
C ASP A 118 -25.95 0.22 8.06
N GLY A 119 -25.27 1.36 7.92
CA GLY A 119 -25.56 2.59 8.66
C GLY A 119 -24.88 2.69 10.03
N SER A 120 -24.22 1.63 10.52
CA SER A 120 -23.47 1.69 11.78
C SER A 120 -22.24 2.60 11.67
N THR A 121 -21.92 3.32 12.75
CA THR A 121 -20.81 4.30 12.76
C THR A 121 -19.85 4.08 13.92
N TRP A 122 -18.59 4.47 13.73
CA TRP A 122 -17.54 4.48 14.79
C TRP A 122 -17.11 5.92 15.16
N GLY A 123 -17.91 6.91 14.76
CA GLY A 123 -17.59 8.32 14.94
C GLY A 123 -16.55 8.84 13.95
N ARG A 124 -16.05 10.06 14.21
CA ARG A 124 -15.11 10.74 13.33
C ARG A 124 -13.68 10.26 13.54
N ILE A 125 -13.04 9.84 12.46
CA ILE A 125 -11.66 9.34 12.47
C ILE A 125 -10.85 9.91 11.30
N TRP A 126 -9.52 9.90 11.45
CA TRP A 126 -8.63 9.98 10.30
C TRP A 126 -8.59 8.59 9.65
N MET A 127 -9.42 8.33 8.64
CA MET A 127 -9.51 6.99 8.06
C MET A 127 -8.19 6.59 7.35
N PRO A 128 -7.39 5.66 7.91
CA PRO A 128 -5.97 5.49 7.50
C PRO A 128 -5.84 5.02 6.05
N TRP A 129 -6.72 4.11 5.62
CA TRP A 129 -6.75 3.56 4.28
C TRP A 129 -7.19 4.53 3.19
N THR A 130 -8.02 5.52 3.55
CA THR A 130 -8.42 6.59 2.64
C THR A 130 -7.30 7.60 2.53
N TYR A 131 -6.69 8.01 3.65
CA TYR A 131 -5.52 8.88 3.64
C TYR A 131 -4.37 8.29 2.81
N SER A 132 -3.99 7.02 3.05
CA SER A 132 -2.88 6.39 2.36
C SER A 132 -3.09 6.30 0.84
N ARG A 133 -4.29 5.92 0.40
CA ARG A 133 -4.63 5.89 -1.03
C ARG A 133 -4.65 7.29 -1.61
N TRP A 134 -5.23 8.27 -0.91
CA TRP A 134 -5.35 9.63 -1.40
C TRP A 134 -4.00 10.32 -1.57
N ILE A 135 -3.07 10.20 -0.61
CA ILE A 135 -1.73 10.79 -0.74
C ILE A 135 -0.91 10.12 -1.84
N ARG A 136 -1.04 8.80 -2.01
CA ARG A 136 -0.34 8.07 -3.08
C ARG A 136 -0.89 8.44 -4.46
N THR A 137 -2.21 8.57 -4.58
CA THR A 137 -2.85 9.13 -5.79
C THR A 137 -2.32 10.52 -6.09
N PHE A 138 -2.34 11.42 -5.09
CA PHE A 138 -1.85 12.78 -5.25
C PHE A 138 -0.37 12.80 -5.65
N ALA A 139 0.47 11.96 -5.05
CA ALA A 139 1.88 11.84 -5.42
C ALA A 139 2.05 11.52 -6.92
N LEU A 140 1.21 10.64 -7.47
CA LEU A 140 1.28 10.23 -8.88
C LEU A 140 0.78 11.32 -9.85
N VAL A 141 -0.29 12.04 -9.51
CA VAL A 141 -1.00 12.89 -10.49
C VAL A 141 -0.83 14.41 -10.27
N ARG A 142 -0.31 14.86 -9.11
CA ARG A 142 -0.30 16.28 -8.71
C ARG A 142 0.26 17.25 -9.73
N HIS A 143 1.22 16.83 -10.56
CA HIS A 143 1.84 17.72 -11.54
C HIS A 143 0.97 17.94 -12.78
N ALA A 144 0.06 17.02 -13.08
CA ALA A 144 -0.90 17.14 -14.18
C ALA A 144 -2.25 17.74 -13.76
N MET A 145 -2.55 17.75 -12.45
CA MET A 145 -3.82 18.29 -11.94
C MET A 145 -4.01 19.77 -12.29
N PRO A 146 -5.27 20.21 -12.53
CA PRO A 146 -5.63 21.62 -12.55
C PRO A 146 -5.19 22.33 -11.26
N ALA A 147 -4.68 23.56 -11.38
CA ALA A 147 -4.04 24.28 -10.28
C ALA A 147 -4.94 24.40 -9.03
N GLU A 148 -6.24 24.68 -9.23
CA GLU A 148 -7.19 24.82 -8.14
C GLU A 148 -7.49 23.49 -7.44
N ALA A 149 -7.70 22.41 -8.20
CA ALA A 149 -7.88 21.08 -7.61
C ALA A 149 -6.65 20.62 -6.83
N ARG A 150 -5.45 20.86 -7.38
CA ARG A 150 -4.18 20.59 -6.73
C ARG A 150 -4.05 21.35 -5.41
N ARG A 151 -4.44 22.62 -5.39
CA ARG A 151 -4.43 23.46 -4.18
C ARG A 151 -5.36 22.90 -3.11
N ARG A 152 -6.64 22.64 -3.45
CA ARG A 152 -7.62 22.05 -2.51
C ARG A 152 -7.15 20.72 -1.90
N TRP A 153 -6.63 19.81 -2.73
CA TRP A 153 -6.10 18.53 -2.25
C TRP A 153 -4.88 18.73 -1.35
N SER A 154 -3.95 19.60 -1.73
CA SER A 154 -2.75 19.89 -0.95
C SER A 154 -3.09 20.43 0.44
N GLU A 155 -4.04 21.36 0.52
CA GLU A 155 -4.48 21.94 1.79
C GLU A 155 -5.15 20.91 2.70
N ALA A 156 -6.07 20.11 2.15
CA ALA A 156 -6.78 19.08 2.89
C ALA A 156 -5.84 17.96 3.39
N LEU A 157 -4.95 17.47 2.53
CA LEU A 157 -3.97 16.45 2.90
C LEU A 157 -2.98 16.98 3.96
N ARG A 158 -2.49 18.23 3.83
CA ARG A 158 -1.61 18.83 4.86
C ARG A 158 -2.32 19.00 6.20
N ARG A 159 -3.59 19.42 6.20
CA ARG A 159 -4.42 19.52 7.42
C ARG A 159 -4.53 18.16 8.12
N GLY A 160 -4.95 17.16 7.36
CA GLY A 160 -5.09 15.78 7.83
C GLY A 160 -3.81 15.19 8.39
N TYR A 161 -2.73 15.20 7.60
CA TYR A 161 -1.44 14.64 8.03
C TYR A 161 -0.79 15.44 9.16
N GLY A 162 -1.01 16.75 9.22
CA GLY A 162 -0.60 17.54 10.37
C GLY A 162 -1.27 17.09 11.67
N ALA A 163 -2.57 16.80 11.63
CA ALA A 163 -3.27 16.25 12.80
C ALA A 163 -2.85 14.80 13.12
N ILE A 164 -2.69 13.96 12.10
CA ILE A 164 -2.20 12.58 12.23
C ILE A 164 -0.83 12.55 12.91
N SER A 165 0.12 13.35 12.43
CA SER A 165 1.47 13.49 13.01
C SER A 165 1.44 13.83 14.50
N ARG A 166 0.51 14.69 14.93
CA ARG A 166 0.40 15.10 16.34
C ARG A 166 -0.29 14.08 17.25
N THR A 167 -1.17 13.23 16.72
CA THR A 167 -2.15 12.52 17.56
C THR A 167 -2.23 11.01 17.33
N GLN A 168 -1.88 10.50 16.14
CA GLN A 168 -2.22 9.13 15.74
C GLN A 168 -1.05 8.12 15.87
N LEU A 169 0.12 8.56 16.33
CA LEU A 169 1.33 7.73 16.45
C LEU A 169 1.71 7.40 17.91
N GLY A 170 0.71 7.30 18.80
CA GLY A 170 0.91 7.07 20.24
C GLY A 170 1.31 5.63 20.62
N GLY A 171 0.84 4.62 19.87
CA GLY A 171 1.08 3.21 20.19
C GLY A 171 1.14 2.34 18.94
N VAL A 172 1.86 1.22 19.02
CA VAL A 172 1.95 0.25 17.91
C VAL A 172 0.62 -0.46 17.75
N HIS A 173 -0.06 -0.16 16.65
CA HIS A 173 -1.32 -0.76 16.22
C HIS A 173 -1.46 -0.59 14.70
N ASN A 174 -2.27 -1.41 14.04
CA ASN A 174 -2.37 -1.43 12.57
C ASN A 174 -2.77 -0.06 11.98
N ILE A 175 -3.70 0.65 12.62
CA ILE A 175 -4.15 2.00 12.21
C ILE A 175 -2.97 2.98 12.26
N SER A 176 -2.21 3.01 13.36
CA SER A 176 -1.06 3.88 13.54
C SER A 176 0.08 3.54 12.56
N ALA A 177 0.27 2.26 12.24
CA ALA A 177 1.24 1.84 11.23
C ALA A 177 0.89 2.39 9.84
N HIS A 178 -0.38 2.29 9.42
CA HIS A 178 -0.82 2.89 8.16
C HIS A 178 -0.76 4.42 8.16
N HIS A 179 -1.07 5.06 9.29
CA HIS A 179 -0.89 6.49 9.44
C HIS A 179 0.57 6.91 9.26
N ALA A 180 1.51 6.19 9.88
CA ALA A 180 2.93 6.47 9.71
C ALA A 180 3.37 6.26 8.26
N MET A 181 2.96 5.16 7.60
CA MET A 181 3.27 4.93 6.18
C MET A 181 2.76 6.07 5.29
N GLY A 182 1.50 6.49 5.48
CA GLY A 182 0.94 7.62 4.75
C GLY A 182 1.66 8.94 5.07
N LEU A 183 2.04 9.15 6.32
CA LEU A 183 2.74 10.35 6.79
C LEU A 183 4.14 10.47 6.18
N TYR A 184 4.87 9.35 6.02
CA TYR A 184 6.15 9.34 5.33
C TYR A 184 6.00 9.83 3.88
N ILE A 185 5.01 9.28 3.17
CA ILE A 185 4.74 9.67 1.77
C ILE A 185 4.29 11.14 1.70
N ALA A 186 3.44 11.59 2.63
CA ALA A 186 3.06 13.00 2.72
C ALA A 186 4.27 13.91 2.98
N GLY A 187 5.20 13.46 3.84
CA GLY A 187 6.46 14.16 4.11
C GLY A 187 7.29 14.35 2.84
N GLN A 188 7.45 13.30 2.04
CA GLN A 188 8.13 13.36 0.73
C GLN A 188 7.40 14.30 -0.25
N VAL A 189 6.07 14.18 -0.34
CA VAL A 189 5.26 14.97 -1.28
C VAL A 189 5.27 16.46 -0.95
N PHE A 190 5.29 16.82 0.33
CA PHE A 190 5.17 18.20 0.79
C PHE A 190 6.49 18.82 1.28
N GLY A 191 7.61 18.10 1.20
CA GLY A 191 8.91 18.58 1.67
C GLY A 191 8.97 18.79 3.19
N ARG A 192 8.39 17.85 3.96
CA ARG A 192 8.32 17.90 5.43
C ARG A 192 9.21 16.81 6.03
N ASP A 193 10.50 17.11 6.14
CA ASP A 193 11.51 16.15 6.62
C ASP A 193 11.22 15.65 8.04
N GLU A 194 10.59 16.48 8.87
CA GLU A 194 10.17 16.09 10.21
C GLU A 194 9.09 15.01 10.19
N TRP A 195 8.19 15.04 9.21
CA TRP A 195 7.17 14.00 9.03
C TRP A 195 7.80 12.70 8.54
N CYS A 196 8.75 12.78 7.61
CA CYS A 196 9.52 11.61 7.15
C CYS A 196 10.23 10.93 8.33
N ARG A 197 10.96 11.71 9.14
CA ARG A 197 11.70 11.18 10.30
C ARG A 197 10.79 10.55 11.33
N GLN A 198 9.73 11.26 11.73
CA GLN A 198 8.77 10.76 12.71
C GLN A 198 8.11 9.45 12.25
N ALA A 199 7.69 9.38 10.99
CA ALA A 199 7.10 8.19 10.41
C ALA A 199 8.09 7.01 10.35
N ALA A 200 9.33 7.26 9.90
CA ALA A 200 10.38 6.25 9.82
C ALA A 200 10.72 5.65 11.19
N GLU A 201 10.90 6.51 12.21
CA GLU A 201 11.15 6.08 13.59
C GLU A 201 9.98 5.24 14.14
N PHE A 202 8.75 5.66 13.87
CA PHE A 202 7.56 4.92 14.29
C PHE A 202 7.45 3.56 13.59
N LEU A 203 7.67 3.50 12.27
CA LEU A 203 7.61 2.25 11.51
C LEU A 203 8.72 1.27 11.89
N LEU A 204 9.89 1.76 12.30
CA LEU A 204 10.92 0.92 12.89
C LEU A 204 10.48 0.35 14.24
N ARG A 205 9.79 1.13 15.08
CA ARG A 205 9.17 0.61 16.32
C ARG A 205 8.12 -0.46 16.01
N VAL A 206 7.31 -0.27 14.96
CA VAL A 206 6.35 -1.28 14.48
C VAL A 206 7.10 -2.56 14.09
N ALA A 207 8.13 -2.46 13.25
CA ALA A 207 8.93 -3.62 12.83
C ALA A 207 9.55 -4.37 14.01
N ASN A 208 10.07 -3.65 15.01
CA ASN A 208 10.67 -4.23 16.22
C ASN A 208 9.66 -4.83 17.20
N ALA A 209 8.39 -4.44 17.12
CA ALA A 209 7.32 -4.99 17.97
C ALA A 209 6.75 -6.31 17.44
N GLN A 210 7.18 -6.75 16.25
CA GLN A 210 6.77 -8.02 15.67
C GLN A 210 7.16 -9.18 16.60
N ARG A 211 6.25 -10.13 16.81
CA ARG A 211 6.51 -11.35 17.57
C ARG A 211 7.50 -12.24 16.80
N GLU A 212 8.18 -13.11 17.54
CA GLU A 212 9.15 -14.08 16.99
C GLU A 212 8.57 -14.88 15.81
N GLY A 213 7.30 -15.29 15.91
CA GLY A 213 6.58 -16.01 14.86
C GLY A 213 6.25 -15.20 13.60
N GLY A 214 6.68 -13.95 13.46
CA GLY A 214 6.48 -13.16 12.24
C GLY A 214 5.13 -12.45 12.13
N TYR A 215 4.44 -12.25 13.25
CA TYR A 215 3.14 -11.59 13.31
C TYR A 215 3.07 -10.46 14.34
N TRP A 216 2.07 -9.58 14.21
CA TRP A 216 1.68 -8.63 15.25
C TRP A 216 0.40 -9.08 15.94
N SER A 217 0.37 -9.03 17.27
CA SER A 217 -0.80 -9.43 18.02
C SER A 217 -1.80 -8.27 18.12
N GLU A 218 -3.06 -8.60 17.90
CA GLU A 218 -4.20 -7.68 17.95
C GLU A 218 -5.16 -8.09 19.09
N GLY A 219 -4.62 -8.82 20.08
CA GLY A 219 -5.35 -9.46 21.15
C GLY A 219 -4.43 -10.43 21.89
N VAL A 220 -4.83 -11.71 21.95
CA VAL A 220 -4.07 -12.76 22.64
C VAL A 220 -3.22 -13.63 21.70
N GLY A 221 -3.36 -13.46 20.38
CA GLY A 221 -2.72 -14.34 19.39
C GLY A 221 -2.45 -13.66 18.05
N PRO A 222 -2.03 -14.45 17.04
CA PRO A 222 -1.96 -13.99 15.65
C PRO A 222 -3.36 -13.78 15.10
N VAL A 223 -3.51 -12.71 14.31
CA VAL A 223 -4.68 -12.48 13.46
C VAL A 223 -4.16 -12.42 12.03
N VAL A 224 -4.28 -13.51 11.27
CA VAL A 224 -3.64 -13.68 9.96
C VAL A 224 -4.01 -12.52 9.03
N LEU A 225 -5.29 -12.15 8.98
CA LEU A 225 -5.78 -11.02 8.18
C LEU A 225 -5.11 -9.69 8.57
N TYR A 226 -4.97 -9.41 9.86
CA TYR A 226 -4.39 -8.13 10.30
C TYR A 226 -2.89 -8.09 10.11
N ASN A 227 -2.22 -9.23 10.02
CA ASN A 227 -0.81 -9.28 9.65
C ASN A 227 -0.57 -8.65 8.27
N PHE A 228 -1.45 -8.87 7.28
CA PHE A 228 -1.39 -8.18 5.98
C PHE A 228 -1.43 -6.66 6.10
N VAL A 229 -2.15 -6.12 7.09
CA VAL A 229 -2.30 -4.67 7.31
C VAL A 229 -0.95 -4.06 7.72
N TYR A 230 -0.21 -4.71 8.62
CA TYR A 230 1.15 -4.30 8.97
C TYR A 230 2.14 -4.45 7.81
N ILE A 231 2.03 -5.57 7.07
CA ILE A 231 2.91 -5.88 5.94
C ILE A 231 2.72 -4.87 4.80
N ASP A 232 1.49 -4.42 4.53
CA ASP A 232 1.23 -3.37 3.53
C ASP A 232 1.88 -2.04 3.95
N ALA A 233 1.75 -1.66 5.23
CA ALA A 233 2.36 -0.44 5.74
C ALA A 233 3.89 -0.48 5.66
N LEU A 234 4.53 -1.54 6.16
CA LEU A 234 5.99 -1.70 6.14
C LEU A 234 6.54 -1.91 4.74
N GLY A 235 5.86 -2.71 3.91
CA GLY A 235 6.23 -2.98 2.53
C GLY A 235 6.13 -1.73 1.67
N THR A 236 5.03 -1.00 1.77
CA THR A 236 4.88 0.29 1.07
C THR A 236 5.96 1.28 1.53
N TYR A 237 6.23 1.36 2.84
CA TYR A 237 7.31 2.21 3.36
C TYR A 237 8.67 1.82 2.80
N TYR A 238 9.03 0.53 2.79
CA TYR A 238 10.28 0.06 2.21
C TYR A 238 10.38 0.43 0.73
N ALA A 239 9.31 0.21 -0.04
CA ALA A 239 9.26 0.51 -1.47
C ALA A 239 9.57 1.99 -1.78
N VAL A 240 9.17 2.92 -0.91
CA VAL A 240 9.37 4.36 -1.13
C VAL A 240 10.61 4.93 -0.43
N SER A 241 11.11 4.29 0.63
CA SER A 241 12.22 4.79 1.44
C SER A 241 13.56 4.09 1.17
N GLY A 242 13.51 2.83 0.74
CA GLY A 242 14.67 1.94 0.69
C GLY A 242 15.23 1.56 2.07
N ASP A 243 14.50 1.81 3.17
CA ASP A 243 14.99 1.54 4.53
C ASP A 243 15.06 0.04 4.81
N ARG A 244 16.24 -0.55 4.58
CA ARG A 244 16.48 -1.99 4.72
C ARG A 244 16.27 -2.52 6.13
N ARG A 245 16.17 -1.66 7.16
CA ARG A 245 15.96 -2.10 8.56
C ARG A 245 14.61 -2.78 8.77
N VAL A 246 13.61 -2.54 7.91
CA VAL A 246 12.30 -3.21 8.02
C VAL A 246 12.24 -4.56 7.27
N LEU A 247 13.22 -4.87 6.42
CA LEU A 247 13.23 -6.12 5.64
C LEU A 247 13.14 -7.39 6.50
N PRO A 248 13.89 -7.53 7.62
CA PRO A 248 13.78 -8.74 8.44
C PRO A 248 12.37 -8.99 8.97
N ALA A 249 11.59 -7.94 9.23
CA ALA A 249 10.20 -8.08 9.65
C ALA A 249 9.31 -8.59 8.50
N LEU A 250 9.50 -8.06 7.28
CA LEU A 250 8.78 -8.51 6.09
C LEU A 250 9.09 -9.97 5.75
N GLU A 251 10.36 -10.39 5.85
CA GLU A 251 10.79 -11.78 5.63
C GLU A 251 10.14 -12.75 6.62
N ARG A 252 10.16 -12.42 7.92
CA ARG A 252 9.49 -13.25 8.95
C ARG A 252 7.98 -13.33 8.72
N SER A 253 7.36 -12.23 8.30
CA SER A 253 5.94 -12.26 7.94
C SER A 253 5.65 -13.11 6.70
N ALA A 254 6.50 -13.09 5.67
CA ALA A 254 6.35 -13.98 4.52
C ALA A 254 6.38 -15.45 4.95
N ARG A 255 7.32 -15.83 5.82
CA ARG A 255 7.38 -17.19 6.41
C ARG A 255 6.13 -17.51 7.22
N PHE A 256 5.64 -16.58 8.03
CA PHE A 256 4.37 -16.75 8.74
C PHE A 256 3.24 -17.08 7.77
N HIS A 257 3.04 -16.28 6.71
CA HIS A 257 1.94 -16.50 5.77
C HIS A 257 2.09 -17.80 4.97
N ARG A 258 3.31 -18.24 4.67
CA ARG A 258 3.55 -19.56 4.07
C ARG A 258 2.99 -20.72 4.92
N HIS A 259 2.95 -20.56 6.24
CA HIS A 259 2.43 -21.58 7.17
C HIS A 259 0.96 -21.35 7.57
N PHE A 260 0.46 -20.13 7.45
CA PHE A 260 -0.87 -19.71 7.90
C PHE A 260 -1.81 -19.31 6.75
N THR A 261 -1.56 -19.88 5.58
CA THR A 261 -2.42 -19.79 4.39
C THR A 261 -2.69 -21.21 3.89
N TYR A 262 -3.96 -21.53 3.66
CA TYR A 262 -4.37 -22.81 3.08
C TYR A 262 -3.79 -22.98 1.67
N PRO A 263 -3.64 -24.22 1.16
CA PRO A 263 -3.14 -24.46 -0.20
C PRO A 263 -3.92 -23.72 -1.30
N GLY A 264 -5.20 -23.39 -1.07
CA GLY A 264 -6.03 -22.60 -1.97
C GLY A 264 -5.85 -21.08 -1.87
N GLY A 265 -4.96 -20.60 -1.00
CA GLY A 265 -4.69 -19.16 -0.80
C GLY A 265 -5.58 -18.47 0.24
N GLN A 266 -6.50 -19.18 0.88
CA GLN A 266 -7.33 -18.65 1.96
C GLN A 266 -6.54 -18.52 3.26
N ASN A 267 -6.86 -17.52 4.08
CA ASN A 267 -6.23 -17.35 5.38
C ASN A 267 -6.70 -18.42 6.36
N VAL A 268 -5.79 -18.93 7.18
CA VAL A 268 -6.14 -19.79 8.31
C VAL A 268 -6.96 -18.97 9.33
N GLU A 269 -8.12 -19.50 9.71
CA GLU A 269 -8.98 -18.93 10.74
C GLU A 269 -8.32 -19.01 12.12
N THR A 270 -8.65 -18.07 13.00
CA THR A 270 -8.02 -17.98 14.32
C THR A 270 -9.02 -18.24 15.44
N ILE A 271 -8.55 -18.93 16.48
CA ILE A 271 -9.36 -19.31 17.65
C ILE A 271 -9.82 -18.06 18.43
N ASP A 272 -9.14 -16.93 18.28
CA ASP A 272 -9.47 -15.66 18.96
C ASP A 272 -10.71 -14.94 18.38
N GLY A 273 -11.35 -15.50 17.34
CA GLY A 273 -12.59 -15.01 16.77
C GLY A 273 -12.47 -13.74 15.93
N ARG A 274 -11.24 -13.20 15.74
CA ARG A 274 -11.03 -11.98 14.94
C ARG A 274 -10.80 -12.25 13.45
N ASN A 275 -10.45 -13.48 13.08
CA ASN A 275 -10.35 -13.93 11.69
C ASN A 275 -11.23 -15.16 11.45
N PRO A 276 -12.54 -15.00 11.16
CA PRO A 276 -13.37 -16.12 10.74
C PRO A 276 -12.90 -16.66 9.38
N TYR A 277 -13.20 -17.93 9.10
CA TYR A 277 -12.95 -18.49 7.78
C TYR A 277 -13.77 -17.75 6.71
N ASP A 278 -13.12 -17.42 5.61
CA ASP A 278 -13.71 -16.82 4.41
C ASP A 278 -13.08 -17.51 3.18
N GLY A 279 -13.91 -17.82 2.17
CA GLY A 279 -13.45 -18.45 0.92
C GLY A 279 -12.62 -17.51 0.02
N THR A 280 -12.53 -16.22 0.39
CA THR A 280 -11.78 -15.20 -0.33
C THR A 280 -10.27 -15.46 -0.24
N ILE A 281 -9.62 -15.47 -1.41
CA ILE A 281 -8.16 -15.53 -1.51
C ILE A 281 -7.59 -14.15 -1.18
N ALA A 282 -6.58 -14.10 -0.30
CA ALA A 282 -5.92 -12.85 0.02
C ALA A 282 -5.23 -12.28 -1.24
N GLU A 283 -5.64 -11.09 -1.67
CA GLU A 283 -5.01 -10.39 -2.80
C GLU A 283 -3.56 -10.00 -2.44
N GLY A 284 -2.68 -9.99 -3.45
CA GLY A 284 -1.24 -9.79 -3.27
C GLY A 284 -0.89 -8.53 -2.47
N ASN A 285 0.09 -8.65 -1.57
CA ASN A 285 0.54 -7.56 -0.70
C ASN A 285 1.96 -7.15 -1.07
N VAL A 286 2.20 -5.84 -1.21
CA VAL A 286 3.51 -5.28 -1.61
C VAL A 286 4.64 -5.70 -0.67
N GLY A 287 4.38 -5.91 0.63
CA GLY A 287 5.42 -6.34 1.55
C GLY A 287 5.97 -7.75 1.25
N PHE A 288 5.23 -8.59 0.52
CA PHE A 288 5.73 -9.89 0.07
C PHE A 288 6.61 -9.80 -1.18
N THR A 289 6.57 -8.72 -1.96
CA THR A 289 7.40 -8.64 -3.17
C THR A 289 8.89 -8.44 -2.87
N PHE A 290 9.27 -8.30 -1.59
CA PHE A 290 10.65 -8.02 -1.17
C PHE A 290 11.33 -9.19 -0.45
N SER A 291 10.69 -10.36 -0.38
CA SER A 291 11.26 -11.56 0.23
C SER A 291 11.57 -12.63 -0.83
N PRO A 292 12.78 -13.24 -0.81
CA PRO A 292 13.12 -14.35 -1.69
C PRO A 292 12.23 -15.59 -1.50
N GLU A 293 11.59 -15.72 -0.34
CA GLU A 293 10.69 -16.84 0.00
C GLU A 293 9.44 -16.90 -0.91
N ASN A 294 9.19 -15.86 -1.71
CA ASN A 294 8.07 -15.79 -2.66
C ASN A 294 8.44 -16.15 -4.10
N VAL A 295 9.67 -16.62 -4.32
CA VAL A 295 10.09 -17.25 -5.58
C VAL A 295 9.94 -18.76 -5.40
N LEU A 296 8.84 -19.29 -5.93
CA LEU A 296 8.49 -20.72 -6.07
C LEU A 296 7.86 -21.42 -4.85
N SER A 297 6.53 -21.62 -4.96
CA SER A 297 5.93 -22.96 -4.83
C SER A 297 4.93 -23.16 -5.96
#